data_AF-A0A351EKP5-F1
#
_entry.id   AF-A0A351EKP5-F1
#
_cell.length_a   1.000
_cell.length_b   1.000
_cell.length_c   1.000
_cell.angle_alpha   90.00
_cell.angle_beta   90.00
_cell.angle_gamma   90.00
#
_symmetry.space_group_name_H-M   'P 1'
#
loop_
_entity.id
_entity.type
_entity.pdbx_description
1 polymer ?
#
loop_
_entity_poly.entity_id
_entity_poly.type
_entity_poly.pdbx_seq_one_letter_code
_entity_poly.pdbx_strand_id
1 'polypeptide(L)' 'MSERGKNVIGKRVLRVEDERLVTGAGRFTATVNFPGQAHVAFVRSPEAHAEIRSLDASAAAAAAG' A
#
# COMPACT_ATOMS: atom_id res chain seq x y z
N MET A 1 33.13 10.60 -15.31
CA MET A 1 33.35 9.49 -16.28
C MET A 1 32.09 8.65 -16.34
N SER A 2 31.19 8.96 -17.27
CA SER A 2 29.98 8.18 -17.53
C SER A 2 30.33 7.12 -18.57
N GLU A 3 30.54 5.88 -18.13
CA GLU A 3 30.50 4.73 -19.03
C GLU A 3 29.03 4.47 -19.38
N ARG A 4 28.54 5.16 -20.41
CA ARG A 4 27.36 4.72 -21.15
C ARG A 4 27.69 3.37 -21.78
N GLY A 5 26.89 2.36 -21.46
CA GLY A 5 26.83 1.12 -22.22
C GLY A 5 27.67 -0.05 -21.68
N LYS A 6 27.69 -0.32 -20.37
CA LYS A 6 28.07 -1.67 -19.92
C LYS A 6 26.94 -2.63 -20.27
N ASN A 7 27.15 -3.48 -21.28
CA ASN A 7 26.25 -4.60 -21.55
C ASN A 7 26.22 -5.50 -20.30
N VAL A 8 25.12 -5.44 -19.56
CA VAL A 8 24.87 -6.16 -18.29
C VAL A 8 24.18 -7.50 -18.52
N ILE A 9 23.73 -7.77 -19.74
CA ILE A 9 23.06 -9.03 -20.08
C ILE A 9 24.03 -10.19 -19.89
N GLY A 10 23.61 -11.20 -19.12
CA GLY A 10 24.41 -12.39 -18.81
C GLY A 10 25.44 -12.21 -17.68
N LYS A 11 25.52 -11.04 -17.04
CA LYS A 11 26.46 -10.78 -15.93
C LYS A 11 25.75 -10.76 -14.59
N ARG A 12 26.42 -11.24 -13.55
CA ARG A 12 25.99 -11.03 -12.16
C ARG A 12 26.22 -9.56 -11.80
N VAL A 13 25.13 -8.80 -11.67
CA VAL A 13 25.14 -7.40 -11.27
C VAL A 13 24.34 -7.21 -9.98
N LEU A 14 24.70 -6.22 -9.17
CA LEU A 14 23.90 -5.83 -8.01
C LEU A 14 22.59 -5.19 -8.47
N ARG A 15 21.53 -5.36 -7.69
CA ARG A 15 20.23 -4.78 -8.04
C ARG A 15 20.23 -3.30 -7.65
N VAL A 16 19.59 -2.48 -8.48
CA VAL A 16 19.48 -1.03 -8.22
C VAL A 16 18.58 -0.77 -7.01
N GLU A 17 17.61 -1.65 -6.78
CA GLU A 17 16.62 -1.51 -5.72
C GLU A 17 17.12 -1.99 -4.35
N ASP A 18 18.25 -2.72 -4.29
CA ASP A 18 18.77 -3.33 -3.05
C ASP A 18 18.87 -2.30 -1.93
N GLU A 19 19.55 -1.18 -2.18
CA GLU A 19 19.81 -0.14 -1.17
C GLU A 19 18.53 0.31 -0.46
N ARG A 20 17.48 0.70 -1.20
CA ARG A 20 16.23 1.18 -0.59
C ARG A 20 15.42 0.05 0.05
N LEU A 21 15.46 -1.15 -0.51
CA LEU A 21 14.62 -2.26 -0.04
C LEU A 21 15.19 -2.91 1.22
N VAL A 22 16.51 -3.12 1.31
CA VAL A 22 17.14 -3.80 2.45
C VAL A 22 17.31 -2.90 3.68
N THR A 23 17.28 -1.58 3.48
CA THR A 23 17.37 -0.59 4.56
C THR A 23 16.01 -0.15 5.11
N GLY A 24 14.91 -0.66 4.56
CA GLY A 24 13.56 -0.22 4.92
C GLY A 24 13.17 1.15 4.36
N ALA A 25 14.01 1.77 3.53
CA ALA A 25 13.71 3.04 2.84
C ALA A 25 12.77 2.87 1.62
N GLY A 26 12.26 1.66 1.39
CA GLY A 26 11.28 1.37 0.35
C GLY A 26 9.94 2.04 0.65
N ARG A 27 9.39 2.76 -0.34
CA ARG A 27 8.04 3.32 -0.25
C ARG A 27 7.05 2.41 -0.95
N PHE A 28 6.03 1.99 -0.20
CA PHE A 28 4.88 1.20 -0.66
C PHE A 28 3.59 1.94 -0.33
N THR A 29 2.47 1.53 -0.92
CA THR A 29 1.16 2.17 -0.74
C THR A 29 0.77 2.35 0.73
N ALA A 30 1.06 1.37 1.58
CA ALA A 30 0.78 1.42 3.02
C ALA A 30 1.69 2.36 3.83
N THR A 31 2.80 2.84 3.25
CA THR A 31 3.78 3.71 3.94
C THR A 31 3.65 5.18 3.55
N VAL A 32 2.75 5.50 2.62
CA VAL A 32 2.48 6.88 2.22
C VAL A 32 1.65 7.55 3.32
N ASN A 33 2.06 8.74 3.73
CA ASN A 33 1.39 9.53 4.76
C ASN A 33 1.31 10.99 4.29
N PHE A 34 0.10 11.44 3.96
CA PHE A 34 -0.17 12.83 3.58
C PHE A 34 -0.80 13.62 4.73
N PRO A 35 -0.55 14.94 4.82
CA PRO A 35 -1.24 15.80 5.77
C PRO A 35 -2.77 15.68 5.61
N GLY A 36 -3.49 15.40 6.69
CA GLY A 36 -4.94 15.27 6.70
C GLY A 36 -5.49 13.99 6.07
N GLN A 37 -4.66 12.97 5.82
CA GLN A 37 -5.11 11.68 5.31
C GLN A 37 -6.04 10.97 6.31
N ALA A 38 -7.23 10.57 5.85
CA ALA A 38 -8.13 9.70 6.60
C ALA A 38 -7.78 8.21 6.40
N HIS A 39 -8.15 7.38 7.38
CA HIS A 39 -8.09 5.92 7.29
C HIS A 39 -9.48 5.36 6.97
N VAL A 40 -9.55 4.24 6.26
CA VAL A 40 -10.81 3.59 5.87
C VAL A 40 -10.86 2.15 6.39
N ALA A 41 -12.03 1.74 6.85
CA ALA A 41 -12.36 0.35 7.17
C ALA A 41 -13.60 -0.08 6.37
N PHE A 42 -13.62 -1.32 5.91
CA PHE A 42 -14.74 -1.87 5.13
C PHE A 42 -15.48 -2.93 5.93
N VAL A 43 -16.79 -2.74 6.09
CA VAL A 43 -17.69 -3.80 6.57
C VAL A 43 -18.05 -4.68 5.38
N ARG A 44 -17.81 -5.99 5.49
CA ARG A 44 -18.07 -6.97 4.44
C ARG A 44 -19.30 -7.80 4.77
N SER A 45 -20.02 -8.24 3.73
CA SER A 45 -21.12 -9.19 3.90
C SER A 45 -20.61 -10.50 4.51
N PRO A 46 -21.30 -11.04 5.53
CA PRO A 46 -21.05 -12.41 5.99
C PRO A 46 -21.69 -13.44 5.04
N GLU A 47 -22.69 -13.02 4.26
CA GLU A 47 -23.42 -13.88 3.32
C GLU A 47 -22.83 -13.84 1.92
N ALA A 48 -22.75 -14.99 1.26
CA ALA A 48 -22.27 -15.09 -0.13
C ALA A 48 -23.28 -14.51 -1.14
N HIS A 49 -24.58 -14.60 -0.85
CA HIS A 49 -25.65 -14.02 -1.66
C HIS A 49 -26.83 -13.62 -0.77
N ALA A 50 -27.15 -12.33 -0.73
CA ALA A 50 -28.27 -11.79 0.02
C ALA A 50 -28.66 -10.41 -0.55
N GLU A 51 -29.86 -9.97 -0.22
CA GLU A 51 -30.30 -8.59 -0.44
C GLU A 51 -30.03 -7.76 0.83
N ILE A 52 -29.44 -6.58 0.67
CA ILE A 52 -29.24 -5.65 1.79
C ILE A 52 -30.55 -4.93 2.08
N ARG A 53 -31.21 -5.29 3.17
CA ARG A 53 -32.48 -4.66 3.58
C ARG A 53 -32.30 -3.36 4.37
N SER A 54 -31.21 -3.26 5.13
CA SER A 54 -30.96 -2.14 6.03
C SER A 54 -29.50 -2.09 6.47
N LEU A 55 -29.03 -0.90 6.84
CA LEU A 55 -27.72 -0.67 7.47
C LEU A 55 -27.91 0.31 8.63
N ASP A 56 -27.27 0.05 9.77
CA ASP A 56 -27.17 1.00 10.89
C ASP A 56 -25.69 1.34 11.11
N ALA A 57 -25.34 2.61 10.91
CA ALA A 57 -24.00 3.15 11.11
C ALA A 57 -23.95 4.15 12.28
N SER A 58 -25.01 4.28 13.07
CA SER A 58 -25.14 5.29 14.13
C SER A 58 -24.00 5.22 15.15
N ALA A 59 -23.67 4.01 15.61
CA ALA A 59 -22.57 3.79 16.54
C ALA A 59 -21.21 4.19 15.94
N ALA A 60 -20.98 3.91 14.66
CA ALA A 60 -19.74 4.29 13.97
C ALA A 60 -19.63 5.81 13.79
N ALA A 61 -20.74 6.49 13.49
CA ALA A 61 -20.79 7.95 13.35
C ALA A 61 -20.57 8.69 14.68
N ALA A 62 -20.94 8.07 15.81
CA ALA A 62 -20.74 8.62 17.15
C ALA A 62 -19.34 8.31 17.75
N ALA A 63 -18.56 7.44 17.11
CA ALA A 63 -17.22 7.09 17.58
C ALA A 63 -16.22 8.24 17.37
N ALA A 64 -15.18 8.27 18.19
CA ALA A 64 -14.07 9.19 17.98
C ALA A 64 -13.31 8.82 16.70
N GLY A 65 -13.03 9.82 15.87
CA GLY A 65 -12.21 9.72 14.65
C GLY A 65 -10.72 9.89 14.92
#